data_AF-A0A1V6ALF2-F1
#
_entry.id   AF-A0A1V6ALF2-F1
#
_cell.length_a   1.000
_cell.length_b   1.000
_cell.length_c   1.000
_cell.angle_alpha   90.00
_cell.angle_beta   90.00
_cell.angle_gamma   90.00
#
_symmetry.space_group_name_H-M   'P 1'
#
loop_
_entity.id
_entity.type
_entity.pdbx_description
1 polymer ?
#
loop_
_entity_poly.entity_id
_entity_poly.type
_entity_poly.pdbx_seq_one_letter_code
_entity_poly.pdbx_strand_id
1 'polypeptide(L)'
;MKLKTLLILKIGFTLIFLASSAVFAEECFNSTKKLNADAQTIRLKAMDMGRKVGKTASLAAASIVKGKTELYPKDNVEICIREEGRALQIKAQSKSKDAGMAEWHSITAKKQ
;
A
#
# COMPACT_ATOMS: atom_id res chain seq x y z
N MET A 1 -16.38 -6.39 -49.52
CA MET A 1 -15.46 -5.44 -48.84
C MET A 1 -15.99 -4.97 -47.47
N LYS A 2 -16.58 -5.87 -46.65
CA LYS A 2 -17.23 -5.50 -45.36
C LYS A 2 -16.77 -6.32 -44.13
N LEU A 3 -16.01 -7.40 -44.34
CA LEU A 3 -15.60 -8.31 -43.26
C LEU A 3 -14.26 -7.91 -42.60
N LYS A 4 -13.32 -7.35 -43.38
CA LYS A 4 -12.01 -6.92 -42.87
C LYS A 4 -12.10 -5.69 -41.96
N THR A 5 -13.03 -4.78 -42.24
CA THR A 5 -13.24 -3.55 -41.45
C THR A 5 -13.85 -3.83 -40.07
N LEU A 6 -14.64 -4.91 -39.92
CA LEU A 6 -15.22 -5.29 -38.64
C LEU A 6 -14.19 -5.94 -37.68
N LEU A 7 -13.21 -6.67 -38.23
CA LEU A 7 -12.16 -7.29 -37.41
C LEU A 7 -11.19 -6.27 -36.81
N ILE A 8 -10.82 -5.24 -37.59
CA ILE A 8 -9.89 -4.19 -37.13
C ILE A 8 -10.52 -3.38 -35.99
N LEU A 9 -11.84 -3.17 -36.03
CA LEU A 9 -12.57 -2.42 -34.99
C LEU A 9 -12.66 -3.18 -33.65
N LYS A 10 -12.75 -4.52 -33.68
CA LYS A 10 -12.77 -5.33 -32.44
C LYS A 10 -11.40 -5.45 -31.77
N ILE A 11 -10.31 -5.46 -32.55
CA ILE A 11 -8.95 -5.58 -32.01
C ILE A 11 -8.52 -4.27 -31.34
N GLY A 12 -8.94 -3.12 -31.87
CA GLY A 12 -8.68 -1.81 -31.25
C GLY A 12 -9.36 -1.63 -29.89
N PHE A 13 -10.56 -2.19 -29.69
CA PHE A 13 -11.29 -2.07 -28.43
C PHE A 13 -10.74 -2.98 -27.31
N THR A 14 -10.14 -4.12 -27.65
CA THR A 14 -9.53 -5.02 -26.64
C THR A 14 -8.20 -4.50 -26.11
N LEU A 15 -7.44 -3.71 -26.87
CA LEU A 15 -6.17 -3.15 -26.39
C LEU A 15 -6.33 -1.97 -25.42
N ILE A 16 -7.43 -1.21 -25.53
CA ILE A 16 -7.66 -0.03 -24.67
C ILE A 16 -8.09 -0.44 -23.26
N PHE A 17 -8.66 -1.64 -23.09
CA PHE A 17 -9.15 -2.11 -21.78
C PHE A 17 -8.05 -2.66 -20.86
N LEU A 18 -6.83 -2.88 -21.33
CA LEU A 18 -5.71 -3.36 -20.51
C LEU A 18 -4.95 -2.24 -19.76
N ALA A 19 -5.35 -0.96 -19.92
CA ALA A 19 -4.57 0.19 -19.44
C ALA A 19 -5.12 0.88 -18.17
N SER A 20 -6.02 0.27 -17.40
CA SER A 20 -6.66 1.00 -16.26
C SER A 20 -6.87 0.21 -14.97
N SER A 21 -6.01 -0.76 -14.66
CA SER A 21 -5.63 -0.92 -13.26
C SER A 21 -4.48 0.04 -13.01
N ALA A 22 -4.79 1.28 -12.60
CA ALA A 22 -3.85 2.06 -11.81
C ALA A 22 -3.62 1.25 -10.53
N VAL A 23 -2.73 0.26 -10.60
CA VAL A 23 -2.23 -0.47 -9.44
C VAL A 23 -1.52 0.60 -8.65
N PHE A 24 -2.19 1.14 -7.63
CA PHE A 24 -1.51 1.89 -6.60
C PHE A 24 -0.36 1.00 -6.14
N ALA A 25 0.87 1.48 -6.27
CA ALA A 25 2.05 0.72 -5.89
C ALA A 25 1.94 0.45 -4.38
N GLU A 26 1.42 -0.73 -4.04
CA GLU A 26 1.35 -1.22 -2.67
C GLU A 26 2.71 -1.83 -2.35
N GLU A 27 3.41 -1.21 -1.41
CA GLU A 27 4.67 -1.71 -0.89
C GLU A 27 4.45 -2.30 0.50
N CYS A 28 4.74 -3.60 0.63
CA CYS A 28 4.62 -4.32 1.89
C CYS A 28 6.00 -4.73 2.43
N PHE A 29 6.14 -4.74 3.76
CA PHE A 29 7.32 -5.24 4.44
C PHE A 29 6.95 -5.84 5.81
N ASN A 30 7.75 -6.79 6.28
CA ASN A 30 7.54 -7.39 7.60
C ASN A 30 7.93 -6.40 8.70
N SER A 31 7.05 -6.26 9.69
CA SER A 31 7.31 -5.53 10.93
C SER A 31 8.43 -6.18 11.72
N THR A 32 9.31 -5.34 12.26
CA THR A 32 10.34 -5.74 13.22
C THR A 32 9.80 -5.86 14.65
N LYS A 33 8.51 -5.59 14.85
CA LYS A 33 7.81 -5.52 16.15
C LYS A 33 8.36 -4.43 17.09
N LYS A 34 9.19 -3.53 16.56
CA LYS A 34 9.82 -2.42 17.27
C LYS A 34 9.32 -1.11 16.70
N LEU A 35 8.55 -0.36 17.50
CA LEU A 35 7.88 0.88 17.09
C LEU A 35 8.79 1.85 16.32
N ASN A 36 9.99 2.14 16.85
CA ASN A 36 10.90 3.11 16.25
C ASN A 36 11.52 2.61 14.93
N ALA A 37 11.82 1.32 14.85
CA ALA A 37 12.41 0.72 13.66
C ALA A 37 11.37 0.68 12.53
N ASP A 38 10.14 0.24 12.82
CA ASP A 38 9.05 0.24 11.85
C ASP A 38 8.71 1.67 11.40
N ALA A 39 8.68 2.65 12.31
CA ALA A 39 8.50 4.06 11.95
C ALA A 39 9.63 4.61 11.05
N GLN A 40 10.86 4.10 11.19
CA GLN A 40 11.96 4.45 10.28
C GLN A 40 11.76 3.82 8.91
N THR A 41 11.39 2.55 8.85
CA THR A 41 11.12 1.86 7.59
C THR A 41 9.96 2.51 6.83
N ILE A 42 8.89 2.91 7.52
CA ILE A 42 7.76 3.66 6.91
C ILE A 42 8.24 4.95 6.24
N ARG A 43 9.15 5.69 6.90
CA ARG A 43 9.70 6.94 6.32
C ARG A 43 10.54 6.67 5.08
N LEU A 44 11.38 5.64 5.11
CA LEU A 44 12.22 5.26 3.98
C LEU A 44 11.35 4.82 2.80
N LYS A 45 10.36 3.96 3.04
CA LYS A 45 9.41 3.52 2.02
C LYS A 45 8.58 4.66 1.44
N ALA A 46 8.10 5.57 2.28
CA ALA A 46 7.43 6.77 1.80
C ALA A 46 8.36 7.61 0.91
N MET A 47 9.64 7.74 1.26
CA MET A 47 10.62 8.48 0.45
C MET A 47 10.87 7.81 -0.90
N ASP A 48 10.96 6.47 -0.93
CA ASP A 48 11.08 5.71 -2.19
C ASP A 48 9.87 5.95 -3.10
N MET A 49 8.70 6.21 -2.51
CA MET A 49 7.45 6.57 -3.20
C MET A 49 7.35 8.08 -3.53
N GLY A 50 8.39 8.89 -3.31
CA GLY A 50 8.37 10.34 -3.57
C GLY A 50 7.55 11.14 -2.56
N ARG A 51 7.40 10.62 -1.34
CA ARG A 51 6.64 11.25 -0.25
C ARG A 51 7.50 11.44 0.99
N LYS A 52 7.24 12.51 1.73
CA LYS A 52 7.88 12.81 3.00
C LYS A 52 6.89 12.63 4.15
N VAL A 53 7.15 11.65 5.02
CA VAL A 53 6.39 11.41 6.26
C VAL A 53 7.18 11.95 7.45
N GLY A 54 6.52 12.73 8.30
CA GLY A 54 7.14 13.28 9.52
C GLY A 54 7.37 12.24 10.61
N LYS A 55 8.22 12.56 11.60
CA LYS A 55 8.51 11.68 12.75
C LYS A 55 7.23 11.28 13.50
N THR A 56 6.38 12.24 13.84
CA THR A 56 5.12 11.98 14.58
C THR A 56 4.17 11.10 13.77
N ALA A 57 3.97 11.41 12.49
CA ALA A 57 3.09 10.63 11.62
C ALA A 57 3.58 9.19 11.44
N SER A 58 4.89 8.99 11.26
CA SER A 58 5.47 7.64 11.15
C SER A 58 5.40 6.84 12.46
N LEU A 59 5.53 7.47 13.62
CA LEU A 59 5.34 6.82 14.91
C LEU A 59 3.88 6.41 15.14
N ALA A 60 2.92 7.28 14.81
CA ALA A 60 1.50 6.96 14.86
C ALA A 60 1.12 5.83 13.90
N ALA A 61 1.70 5.84 12.69
CA ALA A 61 1.54 4.76 11.74
C ALA A 61 2.10 3.42 12.28
N ALA A 62 3.30 3.45 12.87
CA ALA A 62 3.91 2.28 13.49
C ALA A 62 3.16 1.80 14.75
N SER A 63 2.42 2.65 15.46
CA SER A 63 1.65 2.22 16.64
C SER A 63 0.46 1.33 16.27
N ILE A 64 -0.10 1.49 15.06
CA ILE A 64 -1.11 0.57 14.51
C ILE A 64 -0.53 -0.85 14.43
N VAL A 65 0.72 -0.95 13.98
CA VAL A 65 1.48 -2.20 13.88
C VAL A 65 1.75 -2.80 15.26
N LYS A 66 2.12 -1.96 16.23
CA LYS A 66 2.34 -2.39 17.62
C LYS A 66 1.08 -3.04 18.19
N GLY A 67 -0.10 -2.44 18.00
CA GLY A 67 -1.37 -3.03 18.42
C GLY A 67 -1.65 -4.39 17.79
N LYS A 68 -1.37 -4.55 16.48
CA LYS A 68 -1.46 -5.87 15.81
C LYS A 68 -0.45 -6.88 16.32
N THR A 69 0.77 -6.43 16.65
CA THR A 69 1.83 -7.29 17.21
C THR A 69 1.46 -7.81 18.59
N GLU A 70 0.81 -6.99 19.41
CA GLU A 70 0.33 -7.40 20.73
C GLU A 70 -0.79 -8.46 20.62
N LEU A 71 -1.67 -8.34 19.61
CA LEU A 71 -2.71 -9.33 19.33
C LEU A 71 -2.17 -10.65 18.73
N TYR A 72 -1.17 -10.55 17.86
CA TYR A 72 -0.57 -11.70 17.16
C TYR A 72 0.94 -11.79 17.39
N PRO A 73 1.38 -12.08 18.63
CA PRO A 73 2.80 -12.00 19.00
C PRO A 73 3.66 -13.07 18.32
N LYS A 74 3.07 -14.22 17.96
CA LYS A 74 3.75 -15.33 17.28
C LYS A 74 3.74 -15.21 15.76
N ASP A 75 2.82 -14.42 15.21
CA ASP A 75 2.66 -14.32 13.77
C ASP A 75 3.57 -13.22 13.20
N ASN A 76 3.85 -13.34 11.90
CA ASN A 76 4.44 -12.24 11.16
C ASN A 76 3.37 -11.20 10.90
N VAL A 77 3.66 -9.96 11.28
CA VAL A 77 2.85 -8.79 10.97
C VAL A 77 3.50 -8.08 9.79
N GLU A 78 2.73 -7.88 8.73
CA GLU A 78 3.12 -7.15 7.54
C GLU A 78 2.53 -5.74 7.58
N ILE A 79 3.33 -4.78 7.13
CA ILE A 79 2.97 -3.38 7.00
C ILE A 79 2.94 -3.08 5.51
N CYS A 80 1.79 -2.68 5.01
CA CYS A 80 1.60 -2.28 3.62
C CYS A 80 1.35 -0.78 3.53
N ILE A 81 1.95 -0.15 2.53
CA ILE A 81 1.86 1.29 2.27
C ILE A 81 1.41 1.47 0.82
N ARG A 82 0.45 2.36 0.58
CA ARG A 82 0.03 2.71 -0.78
C ARG A 82 -0.25 4.20 -0.89
N GLU A 83 -0.13 4.72 -2.11
CA GLU A 83 -0.68 6.04 -2.41
C GLU A 83 -2.18 5.92 -2.68
N GLU A 84 -2.98 6.85 -2.16
CA GLU A 84 -4.37 7.00 -2.57
C GLU A 84 -4.67 8.49 -2.75
N GLY A 85 -4.70 8.93 -4.01
CA GLY A 85 -4.85 10.33 -4.39
C GLY A 85 -3.72 11.21 -3.87
N ARG A 86 -4.01 12.04 -2.85
CA ARG A 86 -3.03 12.93 -2.21
C ARG A 86 -2.50 12.39 -0.88
N ALA A 87 -3.07 11.29 -0.39
CA ALA A 87 -2.71 10.71 0.89
C ALA A 87 -1.79 9.49 0.70
N LEU A 88 -0.96 9.24 1.71
CA LEU A 88 -0.36 7.93 1.92
C LEU A 88 -1.28 7.17 2.85
N GLN A 89 -1.51 5.90 2.55
CA GLN A 89 -2.25 5.01 3.44
C GLN A 89 -1.34 3.90 3.93
N ILE A 90 -1.60 3.45 5.16
CA ILE A 90 -0.91 2.34 5.79
C ILE A 90 -1.92 1.33 6.31
N LYS A 91 -1.58 0.05 6.21
CA LYS A 91 -2.33 -1.07 6.78
C LYS A 91 -1.35 -2.00 7.47
N ALA A 92 -1.75 -2.52 8.63
CA ALA A 92 -1.01 -3.56 9.33
C ALA A 92 -1.87 -4.83 9.40
N GLN A 93 -1.37 -5.94 8.87
CA GLN A 93 -2.08 -7.22 8.82
C GLN A 93 -1.16 -8.35 9.28
N SER A 94 -1.69 -9.37 9.94
CA SER A 94 -0.94 -10.61 10.15
C SER A 94 -1.33 -11.62 9.07
N LYS A 95 -0.58 -12.73 8.97
CA LYS A 95 -0.98 -13.87 8.12
C LYS A 95 -2.14 -14.70 8.71
N SER A 96 -2.75 -14.22 9.80
CA SER A 96 -3.85 -14.90 10.48
C SER A 96 -5.19 -14.73 9.72
N LYS A 97 -6.31 -15.04 10.38
CA LYS A 97 -7.67 -14.94 9.83
C LYS A 97 -8.06 -13.53 9.35
N ASP A 98 -7.33 -12.50 9.76
CA ASP A 98 -7.58 -11.10 9.39
C ASP A 98 -6.74 -10.59 8.20
N ALA A 99 -5.96 -11.47 7.56
CA ALA A 99 -5.22 -11.15 6.35
C ALA A 99 -6.19 -10.64 5.25
N GLY A 100 -5.93 -9.43 4.74
CA GLY A 100 -6.80 -8.77 3.76
C GLY A 100 -8.06 -8.09 4.32
N MET A 101 -8.38 -8.27 5.61
CA MET A 101 -9.48 -7.57 6.29
C MET A 101 -9.03 -6.32 7.05
N ALA A 102 -7.72 -6.13 7.23
CA ALA A 102 -7.19 -4.98 7.94
C ALA A 102 -7.49 -3.66 7.21
N GLU A 103 -7.95 -2.67 7.97
CA GLU A 103 -8.32 -1.36 7.45
C GLU A 103 -7.10 -0.54 7.03
N TRP A 104 -7.30 0.31 6.01
CA TRP A 104 -6.32 1.29 5.60
C TRP A 104 -6.48 2.57 6.40
N HIS A 105 -5.37 3.09 6.90
CA HIS A 105 -5.32 4.32 7.67
C HIS A 105 -4.54 5.39 6.90
N SER A 106 -5.15 6.55 6.69
CA SER A 106 -4.47 7.69 6.08
C SER A 106 -3.39 8.23 7.04
N ILE A 107 -2.20 8.46 6.52
CA ILE A 107 -1.08 9.08 7.24
C ILE A 107 -0.71 10.41 6.59
N THR A 108 -0.40 11.39 7.44
CA THR A 108 0.00 12.72 6.96
C THR A 108 1.37 12.63 6.29
N ALA A 109 1.38 12.86 4.98
CA ALA A 109 2.58 12.93 4.15
C ALA A 109 2.54 14.14 3.23
N LYS A 110 3.72 14.66 2.88
CA LYS A 110 3.87 15.72 1.87
C LYS A 110 4.47 15.13 0.61
N LYS A 111 4.07 15.62 -0.57
CA LYS A 111 4.80 15.32 -1.81
C LYS A 111 6.20 15.91 -1.67
N GLN A 112 7.21 15.11 -2.01
CA GLN A 112 8.60 15.56 -2.05
C GLN A 112 8.87 16.39 -3.31
#